data_AF-A0A662AUY8-F1
#
_entry.id   AF-A0A662AUY8-F1
#
_cell.length_a   1.000
_cell.length_b   1.000
_cell.length_c   1.000
_cell.angle_alpha   90.00
_cell.angle_beta   90.00
_cell.angle_gamma   90.00
#
_symmetry.space_group_name_H-M   'P 1'
#
loop_
_entity.id
_entity.type
_entity.pdbx_description
1 polymer ?
#
loop_
_entity_poly.entity_id
_entity_poly.type
_entity_poly.pdbx_seq_one_letter_code
_entity_poly.pdbx_strand_id
1 'polypeptide(L)'
;MKKEKIMALIIGVLLLVAQNGYADDFTKNYHQEYKVTKSTIIKLSNRYGNMHVENWDKNVVDIKVVVTIKTSSKSKADNTFDKIKIKFNKDGDMISAITEIKESIRNTSFSIDYTVKMP
;
A
#
# COMPACT_ATOMS: atom_id res chain seq x y z
N MET A 1 16.32 25.25 44.29
CA MET A 1 17.55 24.63 43.71
C MET A 1 17.65 23.10 43.74
N LYS A 2 16.83 22.32 44.50
CA LYS A 2 16.95 20.84 44.50
C LYS A 2 16.02 20.09 43.54
N LYS A 3 14.92 20.70 43.08
CA LYS A 3 13.91 20.06 42.22
C LYS A 3 14.20 20.12 40.72
N GLU A 4 15.00 21.10 40.28
CA GLU A 4 15.35 21.28 38.86
C GLU A 4 16.50 20.37 38.41
N LYS A 5 17.39 19.97 39.34
CA LYS A 5 18.49 19.03 39.02
C LYS A 5 18.04 17.57 38.95
N ILE A 6 16.90 17.22 39.55
CA ILE A 6 16.32 15.87 39.47
C ILE A 6 15.66 15.64 38.10
N MET A 7 15.08 16.69 37.50
CA MET A 7 14.53 16.59 36.14
C MET A 7 15.60 16.50 35.04
N ALA A 8 16.83 16.94 35.31
CA ALA A 8 17.93 16.81 34.37
C ALA A 8 18.54 15.40 34.34
N LEU A 9 18.28 14.56 35.35
CA LEU A 9 18.88 13.22 35.46
C LEU A 9 18.05 12.12 34.76
N ILE A 10 16.75 12.35 34.53
CA ILE A 10 15.87 11.39 33.82
C ILE A 10 16.05 11.49 32.29
N ILE A 11 16.65 12.58 31.78
CA ILE A 11 16.88 12.78 30.34
C ILE A 11 18.12 12.01 29.85
N GLY A 12 18.93 11.45 30.76
CA GLY A 12 20.25 10.89 30.43
C GLY A 12 20.33 9.39 30.17
N VAL A 13 19.26 8.60 30.20
CA VAL A 13 19.38 7.13 30.12
C VAL A 13 18.38 6.51 29.15
N LEU A 14 18.93 5.69 28.25
CA LEU A 14 18.29 4.74 27.31
C LEU A 14 17.83 5.27 25.95
N LEU A 15 18.80 5.70 25.13
CA LEU A 15 18.80 5.41 23.69
C LEU A 15 19.89 4.37 23.38
N LEU A 16 19.69 3.15 23.87
CA LEU A 16 20.31 1.96 23.31
C LEU A 16 19.17 1.09 22.79
N VAL A 17 18.55 1.57 21.70
CA VAL A 17 17.70 0.69 20.91
C VAL A 17 18.67 -0.17 20.12
N ALA A 18 18.77 -1.44 20.50
CA ALA A 18 19.41 -2.45 19.66
C ALA A 18 18.70 -2.40 18.29
N GLN A 19 19.40 -1.90 17.27
CA GLN A 19 18.92 -1.95 15.90
C GLN A 19 18.99 -3.40 15.44
N ASN A 20 17.96 -4.16 15.80
CA ASN A 20 17.66 -5.38 15.08
C ASN A 20 17.38 -4.95 13.63
N GLY A 21 18.19 -5.45 12.70
CA GLY A 21 18.02 -5.21 11.26
C GLY A 21 16.77 -5.89 10.74
N TYR A 22 15.60 -5.40 11.13
CA TYR A 22 14.35 -5.76 10.48
C TYR A 22 14.25 -4.94 9.19
N ALA A 23 13.83 -5.60 8.11
CA ALA A 23 13.42 -4.87 6.93
C ALA A 23 12.16 -4.06 7.30
N ASP A 24 12.17 -2.77 7.01
CA ASP A 24 11.01 -1.90 7.19
C ASP A 24 9.96 -2.19 6.12
N ASP A 25 8.69 -2.08 6.48
CA ASP A 25 7.57 -2.15 5.55
C ASP A 25 7.23 -0.72 5.06
N PHE A 26 7.49 -0.44 3.79
CA PHE A 26 7.09 0.79 3.12
C PHE A 26 5.79 0.58 2.36
N THR A 27 4.81 1.47 2.50
CA THR A 27 3.48 1.31 1.87
C THR A 27 3.10 2.48 0.98
N LYS A 28 2.39 2.18 -0.11
CA LYS A 28 1.74 3.15 -0.99
C LYS A 28 0.32 2.71 -1.30
N ASN A 29 -0.63 3.58 -0.96
CA ASN A 29 -2.06 3.30 -1.08
C ASN A 29 -2.64 3.98 -2.31
N TYR A 30 -3.51 3.27 -3.01
CA TYR A 30 -4.33 3.79 -4.10
C TYR A 30 -5.79 3.53 -3.77
N HIS A 31 -6.63 4.50 -4.10
CA HIS A 31 -8.06 4.43 -3.83
C HIS A 31 -8.81 5.10 -4.98
N GLN A 32 -9.80 4.41 -5.52
CA GLN A 32 -10.72 4.92 -6.52
C GLN A 32 -12.13 4.40 -6.24
N GLU A 33 -13.11 5.27 -6.45
CA GLU A 33 -14.52 4.94 -6.34
C GLU A 33 -15.24 5.30 -7.63
N TYR A 34 -16.15 4.42 -8.06
CA TYR A 34 -16.92 4.62 -9.27
C TYR A 34 -18.40 4.33 -9.00
N LYS A 35 -19.28 5.27 -9.36
CA LYS A 35 -20.71 4.96 -9.46
C LYS A 35 -20.93 3.99 -10.61
N VAL A 36 -21.74 2.96 -10.37
CA VAL A 36 -21.96 1.86 -11.32
C VAL A 36 -23.43 1.58 -11.53
N THR A 37 -23.73 0.95 -12.65
CA THR A 37 -25.04 0.42 -13.02
C THR A 37 -24.97 -1.11 -13.08
N LYS A 38 -26.11 -1.77 -13.28
CA LYS A 38 -26.16 -3.24 -13.44
C LYS A 38 -25.38 -3.75 -14.67
N SER A 39 -25.09 -2.90 -15.66
CA SER A 39 -24.33 -3.23 -16.87
C SER A 39 -22.82 -3.04 -16.73
N THR A 40 -22.34 -2.51 -15.60
CA THR A 40 -20.93 -2.19 -15.42
C THR A 40 -20.07 -3.46 -15.34
N ILE A 41 -19.01 -3.51 -16.15
CA ILE A 41 -18.03 -4.60 -16.15
C ILE A 41 -16.77 -4.15 -15.40
N ILE A 42 -16.33 -4.94 -14.43
CA ILE A 42 -15.12 -4.66 -13.65
C ILE A 42 -14.01 -5.62 -14.09
N LYS A 43 -12.88 -5.07 -14.51
CA LYS A 43 -11.68 -5.82 -14.89
C LYS A 43 -10.55 -5.56 -13.90
N LEU A 44 -10.28 -6.55 -13.05
CA LEU A 44 -9.19 -6.52 -12.08
C LEU A 44 -8.04 -7.41 -12.56
N SER A 45 -6.81 -6.93 -12.45
CA SER A 45 -5.64 -7.77 -12.73
C SER A 45 -4.54 -7.47 -11.73
N ASN A 46 -4.28 -8.45 -10.87
CA ASN A 46 -3.19 -8.45 -9.90
C ASN A 46 -2.34 -9.72 -10.09
N ARG A 47 -1.02 -9.60 -9.95
CA ARG A 47 -0.08 -10.73 -10.07
C ARG A 47 0.78 -10.96 -8.82
N TYR A 48 0.72 -10.08 -7.81
CA TYR A 48 1.71 -10.04 -6.74
C TYR A 48 1.12 -9.75 -5.36
N GLY A 49 0.06 -10.46 -4.96
CA GLY A 49 -0.56 -10.30 -3.64
C GLY A 49 -1.97 -10.87 -3.63
N ASN A 50 -2.75 -10.51 -2.61
CA ASN A 50 -4.11 -10.98 -2.45
C ASN A 50 -5.09 -10.10 -3.24
N MET A 51 -6.19 -10.71 -3.67
CA MET A 51 -7.35 -10.00 -4.20
C MET A 51 -8.56 -10.39 -3.36
N HIS A 52 -9.03 -9.45 -2.56
CA HIS A 52 -10.24 -9.59 -1.76
C HIS A 52 -11.39 -8.85 -2.44
N VAL A 53 -12.49 -9.55 -2.68
CA VAL A 53 -13.69 -8.98 -3.29
C VAL A 53 -14.86 -9.26 -2.37
N GLU A 54 -15.63 -8.23 -2.03
CA GLU A 54 -16.80 -8.33 -1.17
C GLU A 54 -17.98 -7.52 -1.72
N ASN A 55 -19.20 -7.93 -1.34
CA ASN A 55 -20.42 -7.23 -1.71
C ASN A 55 -20.87 -6.25 -0.62
N TRP A 56 -21.54 -5.17 -1.00
CA TRP A 56 -22.11 -4.17 -0.09
C TRP A 56 -23.38 -3.51 -0.64
N ASP A 57 -24.16 -2.86 0.22
CA ASP A 57 -25.43 -2.23 -0.17
C ASP A 57 -25.24 -0.78 -0.69
N LYS A 58 -24.36 -0.62 -1.68
CA LYS A 58 -24.11 0.67 -2.34
C LYS A 58 -23.90 0.47 -3.83
N ASN A 59 -24.53 1.30 -4.66
CA ASN A 59 -24.34 1.34 -6.13
C ASN A 59 -23.00 1.98 -6.55
N VAL A 60 -21.92 1.62 -5.86
CA VAL A 60 -20.57 2.11 -6.06
C VAL A 60 -19.62 0.92 -6.05
N VAL A 61 -18.59 0.96 -6.88
CA VAL A 61 -17.44 0.07 -6.78
C VAL A 61 -16.32 0.85 -6.08
N ASP A 62 -15.86 0.32 -4.95
CA ASP A 62 -14.74 0.86 -4.16
C ASP A 62 -13.52 -0.02 -4.39
N ILE A 63 -12.46 0.53 -4.98
CA ILE A 63 -11.21 -0.19 -5.27
C ILE A 63 -10.10 0.42 -4.42
N LYS A 64 -9.58 -0.37 -3.48
CA LYS A 64 -8.41 -0.05 -2.68
C LYS A 64 -7.26 -0.96 -3.08
N VAL A 65 -6.09 -0.39 -3.30
CA VAL A 65 -4.86 -1.13 -3.60
C VAL A 65 -3.77 -0.67 -2.67
N VAL A 66 -3.14 -1.62 -1.97
CA VAL A 66 -2.03 -1.37 -1.06
C VAL A 66 -0.78 -2.04 -1.62
N VAL A 67 0.20 -1.23 -2.01
CA VAL A 67 1.52 -1.74 -2.40
C VAL A 67 2.42 -1.68 -1.18
N THR A 68 2.96 -2.82 -0.75
CA THR A 68 3.87 -2.95 0.39
C THR A 68 5.22 -3.43 -0.11
N ILE A 69 6.30 -2.78 0.31
CA ILE A 69 7.69 -3.14 -0.03
C ILE A 69 8.47 -3.34 1.25
N LYS A 70 9.04 -4.53 1.43
CA LYS A 70 9.84 -4.89 2.60
C LYS A 70 11.32 -4.72 2.30
N THR A 71 11.96 -3.71 2.87
CA THR A 71 13.40 -3.46 2.70
C THR A 71 13.96 -2.60 3.84
N SER A 72 15.26 -2.66 4.09
CA SER A 72 15.92 -1.77 5.07
C SER A 72 16.33 -0.41 4.49
N SER A 73 16.10 -0.16 3.18
CA SER A 73 16.50 1.08 2.51
C SER A 73 15.32 1.78 1.88
N LYS A 74 15.01 2.98 2.37
CA LYS A 74 13.96 3.84 1.79
C LYS A 74 14.20 4.12 0.29
N SER A 75 15.44 4.42 -0.10
CA SER A 75 15.77 4.66 -1.52
C SER A 75 15.48 3.43 -2.40
N LYS A 76 15.72 2.21 -1.89
CA LYS A 76 15.36 0.98 -2.60
C LYS A 76 13.84 0.77 -2.66
N ALA A 77 13.11 1.17 -1.61
CA ALA A 77 11.65 1.15 -1.62
C ALA A 77 11.09 2.11 -2.69
N ASP A 78 11.58 3.35 -2.72
CA ASP A 78 11.17 4.38 -3.69
C ASP A 78 11.43 3.91 -5.14
N ASN A 79 12.63 3.40 -5.42
CA ASN A 79 12.97 2.82 -6.72
C ASN A 79 12.07 1.65 -7.12
N THR A 80 11.59 0.88 -6.15
CA THR A 80 10.71 -0.26 -6.40
C THR A 80 9.26 0.20 -6.60
N PHE A 81 8.80 1.22 -5.88
CA PHE A 81 7.50 1.86 -6.13
C PHE A 81 7.41 2.43 -7.55
N ASP A 82 8.47 3.04 -8.06
CA ASP A 82 8.48 3.65 -9.42
C ASP A 82 8.33 2.62 -10.56
N LYS A 83 8.68 1.37 -10.27
CA LYS A 83 8.51 0.22 -11.18
C LYS A 83 7.09 -0.35 -11.15
N ILE A 84 6.35 -0.14 -10.07
CA ILE A 84 4.98 -0.63 -9.88
C ILE A 84 3.98 0.48 -10.23
N LYS A 85 3.19 0.28 -11.27
CA LYS A 85 2.12 1.20 -11.67
C LYS A 85 0.77 0.51 -11.54
N ILE A 86 -0.14 1.15 -10.80
CA ILE A 86 -1.55 0.74 -10.77
C ILE A 86 -2.29 1.60 -11.78
N LYS A 87 -2.78 1.00 -12.87
CA LYS A 87 -3.57 1.68 -13.89
C LYS A 87 -5.05 1.52 -13.58
N PHE A 88 -5.68 2.65 -13.25
CA PHE A 88 -7.12 2.77 -13.22
C PHE A 88 -7.60 3.36 -14.54
N ASN A 89 -8.60 2.75 -15.16
CA ASN A 89 -9.23 3.29 -16.36
C ASN A 89 -10.74 3.05 -16.30
N LYS A 90 -11.51 3.99 -16.87
CA LYS A 90 -12.95 3.87 -17.08
C LYS A 90 -13.24 4.19 -18.54
N ASP A 91 -13.77 3.21 -19.26
CA ASP A 91 -14.18 3.34 -20.66
C ASP A 91 -15.63 2.87 -20.79
N GLY A 92 -16.55 3.83 -20.96
CA GLY A 92 -17.99 3.59 -20.89
C GLY A 92 -18.40 2.90 -19.58
N ASP A 93 -18.97 1.70 -19.72
CA ASP A 93 -19.41 0.82 -18.62
C ASP A 93 -18.31 -0.15 -18.15
N MET A 94 -17.09 -0.08 -18.69
CA MET A 94 -15.96 -0.88 -18.21
C MET A 94 -15.08 -0.07 -17.25
N ILE A 95 -14.89 -0.58 -16.04
CA ILE A 95 -13.90 -0.09 -15.07
C ILE A 95 -12.77 -1.10 -14.99
N SER A 96 -11.53 -0.64 -15.00
CA SER A 96 -10.37 -1.52 -14.86
C SER A 96 -9.37 -1.00 -13.85
N ALA A 97 -8.79 -1.94 -13.10
CA ALA A 97 -7.67 -1.71 -12.18
C ALA A 97 -6.61 -2.79 -12.43
N ILE A 98 -5.53 -2.39 -13.09
CA ILE A 98 -4.51 -3.32 -13.60
C ILE A 98 -3.15 -2.95 -13.02
N THR A 99 -2.48 -3.93 -12.39
CA THR A 99 -1.08 -3.82 -12.01
C THR A 99 -0.19 -3.97 -13.23
N GLU A 100 0.68 -2.98 -13.46
CA GLU A 100 1.77 -3.04 -14.42
C GLU A 100 3.11 -2.94 -13.72
N ILE A 101 4.03 -3.84 -14.07
CA ILE A 101 5.41 -3.79 -13.63
C ILE A 101 6.27 -3.45 -14.84
N LYS A 102 6.91 -2.27 -14.81
CA LYS A 102 7.74 -1.78 -15.92
C LYS A 102 9.01 -2.61 -16.12
N GLU A 103 9.60 -3.07 -15.01
CA GLU A 103 10.87 -3.78 -14.98
C GLU A 103 10.86 -4.87 -13.91
N SER A 104 11.63 -5.94 -14.11
CA SER A 104 11.78 -7.00 -13.12
C SER A 104 12.30 -6.46 -11.78
N ILE A 105 11.55 -6.72 -10.71
CA ILE A 105 11.95 -6.41 -9.34
C ILE A 105 12.70 -7.63 -8.80
N ARG A 106 13.96 -7.44 -8.42
CA ARG A 106 14.84 -8.49 -7.87
C ARG A 106 15.24 -8.16 -6.44
N ASN A 107 15.48 -9.20 -5.63
CA ASN A 107 16.03 -9.10 -4.28
C ASN A 107 15.25 -8.12 -3.37
N THR A 108 13.94 -7.99 -3.57
CA THR A 108 13.06 -7.11 -2.81
C THR A 108 11.73 -7.82 -2.65
N SER A 109 11.30 -8.04 -1.41
CA SER A 109 9.98 -8.60 -1.14
C SER A 109 8.96 -7.49 -1.25
N PHE A 110 7.88 -7.72 -1.98
CA PHE A 110 6.77 -6.78 -2.11
C PHE A 110 5.45 -7.53 -2.25
N SER A 111 4.36 -6.86 -1.87
CA SER A 111 2.98 -7.29 -2.13
C SER A 111 2.18 -6.14 -2.73
N ILE A 112 1.15 -6.48 -3.48
CA ILE A 112 0.17 -5.58 -4.07
C ILE A 112 -1.17 -6.19 -3.74
N ASP A 113 -1.82 -5.71 -2.69
CA ASP A 113 -3.06 -6.27 -2.17
C ASP A 113 -4.25 -5.42 -2.62
N TYR A 114 -5.24 -6.07 -3.23
CA TYR A 114 -6.47 -5.45 -3.71
C TYR A 114 -7.61 -5.75 -2.75
N THR A 115 -8.40 -4.73 -2.43
CA THR A 115 -9.71 -4.86 -1.78
C THR A 115 -10.73 -4.17 -2.66
N VAL A 116 -11.73 -4.91 -3.12
CA VAL A 116 -12.78 -4.40 -3.99
C VAL A 116 -14.14 -4.64 -3.36
N LYS A 117 -14.89 -3.56 -3.13
CA LYS A 117 -16.29 -3.65 -2.72
C LYS A 117 -17.18 -3.33 -3.92
N MET A 118 -18.20 -4.15 -4.15
CA MET A 118 -19.12 -3.98 -5.27
C MET A 118 -20.57 -4.20 -4.84
N PRO A 119 -21.56 -3.60 -5.53
CA PRO A 119 -22.98 -3.79 -5.23
C PRO A 119 -23.40 -5.26 -5.23
#